data_AF-A0A535KSF7-F1
#
_entry.id   AF-A0A535KSF7-F1
#
_cell.length_a   1.000
_cell.length_b   1.000
_cell.length_c   1.000
_cell.angle_alpha   90.00
_cell.angle_beta   90.00
_cell.angle_gamma   90.00
#
_symmetry.space_group_name_H-M   'P 1'
#
loop_
_entity.id
_entity.type
_entity.pdbx_description
1 polymer ?
#
loop_
_entity_poly.entity_id
_entity_poly.type
_entity_poly.pdbx_seq_one_letter_code
_entity_poly.pdbx_strand_id
1 'polypeptide(L)'
;MTGVLGALLAIPGAVFAGFGLYLVILAVASGLLHREGAITRDRPGNRLLVINEEYLISRCVASLLAQSYPRALYRVVVIADNCSDGTAAIAAGSGAEVMIRTEPDARGKGRALRWAVDRLLGPPDQPDAVVVVDADSVADCNLLTELEAAMGRGHPVVQADYTVLTDELSSRRTQLVAAGFLLFHRVRFSGRARLGMSANLVGNGMLFSRATLEAHPWSAFTGV
;
A
#
# COMPACT_ATOMS: atom_id res chain seq x y z
N MET A 1 -6.00 19.24 48.67
CA MET A 1 -5.05 18.34 47.97
C MET A 1 -5.73 17.24 47.17
N THR A 2 -6.82 16.62 47.66
CA THR A 2 -7.55 15.53 46.98
C THR A 2 -8.25 15.94 45.67
N GLY A 3 -8.84 17.15 45.60
CA GLY A 3 -9.51 17.63 44.37
C GLY A 3 -8.56 17.95 43.21
N VAL A 4 -7.38 18.52 43.52
CA VAL A 4 -6.35 18.84 42.50
C VAL A 4 -5.73 17.57 41.94
N LEU A 5 -5.42 16.59 42.80
CA LEU A 5 -4.90 15.30 42.36
C LEU A 5 -5.93 14.51 41.52
N GLY A 6 -7.22 14.59 41.89
CA GLY A 6 -8.31 13.99 41.11
C GLY A 6 -8.46 14.61 39.72
N ALA A 7 -8.43 15.95 39.62
CA ALA A 7 -8.47 16.64 38.33
C ALA A 7 -7.25 16.32 37.45
N LEU A 8 -6.05 16.24 38.06
CA LEU A 8 -4.81 15.89 37.37
C LEU A 8 -4.81 14.48 36.76
N LEU A 9 -5.58 13.54 37.34
CA LEU A 9 -5.74 12.18 36.81
C LEU A 9 -6.93 12.06 35.85
N ALA A 10 -8.01 12.79 36.09
CA ALA A 10 -9.23 12.74 35.28
C ALA A 10 -9.01 13.29 33.86
N ILE A 11 -8.23 14.35 33.70
CA ILE A 11 -7.99 14.97 32.38
C ILE A 11 -7.24 13.99 31.44
N PRO A 12 -6.07 13.42 31.81
CA PRO A 12 -5.43 12.39 30.99
C PRO A 12 -6.34 11.19 30.75
N GLY A 13 -7.07 10.74 31.77
CA GLY A 13 -8.01 9.63 31.66
C GLY A 13 -9.11 9.87 30.61
N ALA A 14 -9.71 11.06 30.61
CA ALA A 14 -10.71 11.44 29.62
C ALA A 14 -10.13 11.51 28.20
N VAL A 15 -8.90 12.00 28.05
CA VAL A 15 -8.19 12.02 26.77
C VAL A 15 -7.96 10.59 26.24
N PHE A 16 -7.45 9.68 27.07
CA PHE A 16 -7.28 8.27 26.69
C PHE A 16 -8.60 7.57 26.39
N ALA A 17 -9.64 7.84 27.18
CA ALA A 17 -10.99 7.32 26.92
C ALA A 17 -11.54 7.84 25.57
N GLY A 18 -11.27 9.10 25.21
CA GLY A 18 -11.61 9.66 23.90
C GLY A 18 -10.93 8.91 22.75
N PHE A 19 -9.63 8.63 22.85
CA PHE A 19 -8.92 7.82 21.86
C PHE A 19 -9.49 6.39 21.77
N GLY A 20 -9.80 5.77 22.92
CA GLY A 20 -10.43 4.45 22.98
C GLY A 20 -11.79 4.43 22.30
N LEU A 21 -12.65 5.41 22.60
CA LEU A 21 -13.97 5.56 22.00
C LEU A 21 -13.88 5.73 20.48
N TYR A 22 -12.92 6.54 20.00
CA TYR A 22 -12.66 6.69 18.58
C TYR A 22 -12.32 5.35 17.91
N LEU A 23 -11.42 4.55 18.49
CA LEU A 23 -11.08 3.23 17.94
C LEU A 23 -12.28 2.27 17.94
N VAL A 24 -13.13 2.30 18.98
CA VAL A 24 -14.37 1.51 19.02
C VAL A 24 -15.33 1.94 17.91
N ILE A 25 -15.52 3.24 17.70
CA ILE A 25 -16.37 3.75 16.60
C ILE A 25 -15.86 3.25 15.25
N LEU A 26 -14.54 3.30 15.01
CA LEU A 26 -13.97 2.76 13.77
C LEU A 26 -14.20 1.26 13.62
N ALA A 27 -14.04 0.49 14.70
CA ALA A 27 -14.27 -0.95 14.67
C ALA A 27 -15.73 -1.30 14.35
N VAL A 28 -16.68 -0.61 14.99
CA VAL A 28 -18.11 -0.77 14.74
C VAL A 28 -18.46 -0.36 13.31
N ALA A 29 -17.98 0.80 12.84
CA ALA A 29 -18.18 1.26 11.47
C ALA A 29 -17.64 0.22 10.47
N SER A 30 -16.44 -0.32 10.71
CA SER A 30 -15.82 -1.34 9.86
C SER A 30 -16.66 -2.62 9.71
N GLY A 31 -17.43 -3.00 10.73
CA GLY A 31 -18.24 -4.24 10.71
C GLY A 31 -19.66 -4.06 10.18
N LEU A 32 -20.29 -2.91 10.42
CA LEU A 32 -21.74 -2.75 10.22
C LEU A 32 -22.14 -2.11 8.88
N LEU A 33 -21.26 -1.34 8.23
CA LEU A 33 -21.60 -0.59 7.01
C LEU A 33 -21.08 -1.34 5.76
N HIS A 34 -21.58 -2.55 5.51
CA HIS A 34 -21.17 -3.34 4.35
C HIS A 34 -22.02 -3.03 3.11
N ARG A 35 -21.41 -2.39 2.10
CA ARG A 35 -21.49 -2.66 0.64
C ARG A 35 -21.04 -1.42 -0.14
N GLU A 36 -19.87 -1.48 -0.76
CA GLU A 36 -19.67 -0.72 -2.00
C GLU A 36 -19.88 -1.70 -3.14
N GLY A 37 -20.84 -1.40 -4.02
CA GLY A 37 -21.12 -2.22 -5.20
C GLY A 37 -19.94 -2.17 -6.17
N ALA A 38 -19.75 -3.25 -6.91
CA ALA A 38 -18.80 -3.28 -8.02
C ALA A 38 -19.21 -2.22 -9.06
N ILE A 39 -18.39 -1.20 -9.25
CA ILE A 39 -18.47 -0.37 -10.45
C ILE A 39 -17.59 -1.03 -11.48
N THR A 40 -18.22 -1.69 -12.45
CA THR A 40 -17.56 -2.09 -13.68
C THR A 40 -17.42 -0.86 -14.58
N ARG A 41 -16.22 -0.35 -14.77
CA ARG A 41 -15.94 0.52 -15.91
C ARG A 41 -16.04 -0.31 -17.20
N ASP A 42 -16.63 0.29 -18.23
CA ASP A 42 -16.87 -0.32 -19.55
C ASP A 42 -15.55 -0.62 -20.31
N ARG A 43 -14.42 -0.09 -19.83
CA ARG A 43 -13.07 -0.42 -20.32
C ARG A 43 -12.10 -0.41 -19.14
N PRO A 44 -11.32 -1.48 -18.90
CA PRO A 44 -10.23 -1.42 -17.95
C PRO A 44 -9.17 -0.49 -18.54
N GLY A 45 -9.10 0.73 -18.00
CA GLY A 45 -8.36 1.82 -18.62
C GLY A 45 -6.88 1.80 -18.34
N ASN A 46 -6.45 1.14 -17.26
CA ASN A 46 -5.30 1.65 -16.55
C ASN A 46 -4.10 0.74 -16.65
N ARG A 47 -3.07 1.20 -17.35
CA ARG A 47 -1.71 0.66 -17.24
C ARG A 47 -1.25 0.86 -15.80
N LEU A 48 -1.25 -0.22 -15.02
CA LEU A 48 -0.76 -0.20 -13.65
C LEU A 48 0.73 -0.52 -13.60
N LEU A 49 1.48 0.26 -12.86
CA LEU A 49 2.90 0.03 -12.59
C LEU A 49 3.08 -0.48 -11.17
N VAL A 50 3.73 -1.63 -10.95
CA VAL A 50 4.00 -2.13 -9.58
C VAL A 50 5.48 -2.09 -9.23
N ILE A 51 5.85 -1.33 -8.19
CA ILE A 51 7.24 -1.04 -7.76
C ILE A 51 7.65 -1.82 -6.50
N ASN A 52 8.87 -2.39 -6.47
CA ASN A 52 9.37 -3.39 -5.51
C ASN A 52 10.90 -3.22 -5.19
N GLU A 53 11.37 -3.48 -3.94
CA GLU A 53 12.78 -3.42 -3.43
C GLU A 53 13.21 -4.60 -2.49
N GLU A 54 14.19 -5.43 -2.94
CA GLU A 54 15.01 -6.52 -2.33
C GLU A 54 14.47 -7.54 -1.26
N TYR A 55 14.88 -8.82 -1.45
CA TYR A 55 14.56 -10.09 -0.75
C TYR A 55 13.10 -10.60 -0.91
N LEU A 56 12.94 -11.85 -1.38
CA LEU A 56 11.67 -12.53 -1.75
C LEU A 56 10.95 -12.04 -3.03
N ILE A 57 11.68 -11.34 -3.90
CA ILE A 57 11.12 -10.70 -5.10
C ILE A 57 10.37 -11.62 -6.07
N SER A 58 10.85 -12.86 -6.29
CA SER A 58 10.21 -13.79 -7.23
C SER A 58 8.78 -14.11 -6.85
N ARG A 59 8.50 -14.26 -5.54
CA ARG A 59 7.17 -14.59 -5.05
C ARG A 59 6.21 -13.41 -5.22
N CYS A 60 6.69 -12.20 -4.92
CA CYS A 60 5.93 -10.96 -5.13
C CYS A 60 5.61 -10.78 -6.63
N VAL A 61 6.63 -10.83 -7.49
CA VAL A 61 6.45 -10.71 -8.96
C VAL A 61 5.48 -11.77 -9.49
N ALA A 62 5.62 -13.03 -9.08
CA ALA A 62 4.70 -14.08 -9.49
C ALA A 62 3.24 -13.78 -9.07
N SER A 63 3.01 -13.31 -7.85
CA SER A 63 1.66 -12.93 -7.37
C SER A 63 1.09 -11.72 -8.11
N LEU A 64 1.93 -10.78 -8.51
CA LEU A 64 1.55 -9.59 -9.28
C LEU A 64 1.27 -9.93 -10.75
N LEU A 65 1.93 -10.93 -11.32
CA LEU A 65 1.63 -11.44 -12.66
C LEU A 65 0.39 -12.34 -12.70
N ALA A 66 -0.02 -12.88 -11.55
CA ALA A 66 -1.18 -13.76 -11.39
C ALA A 66 -2.47 -13.02 -10.99
N GLN A 67 -2.55 -11.72 -11.28
CA GLN A 67 -3.73 -10.91 -10.98
C GLN A 67 -4.90 -11.27 -11.91
N SER A 68 -6.13 -11.21 -11.37
CA SER A 68 -7.39 -11.38 -12.10
C SER A 68 -7.67 -10.23 -13.09
N TYR A 69 -6.79 -9.23 -13.15
CA TYR A 69 -6.88 -8.07 -14.04
C TYR A 69 -6.23 -8.37 -15.41
N PRO A 70 -6.74 -7.84 -16.53
CA PRO A 70 -6.23 -8.22 -17.85
C PRO A 70 -4.74 -7.92 -18.04
N ARG A 71 -3.94 -8.94 -18.37
CA ARG A 71 -2.46 -8.86 -18.44
C ARG A 71 -1.94 -7.78 -19.39
N ALA A 72 -2.66 -7.50 -20.47
CA ALA A 72 -2.30 -6.47 -21.45
C ALA A 72 -2.41 -5.03 -20.89
N LEU A 73 -3.03 -4.87 -19.72
CA LEU A 73 -3.35 -3.58 -19.13
C LEU A 73 -2.51 -3.26 -17.90
N TYR A 74 -1.44 -4.01 -17.62
CA TYR A 74 -0.51 -3.62 -16.56
C TYR A 74 0.89 -4.15 -16.82
N ARG A 75 1.86 -3.54 -16.12
CA ARG A 75 3.27 -3.90 -16.16
C ARG A 75 3.78 -4.01 -14.72
N VAL A 76 4.58 -5.04 -14.46
CA VAL A 76 5.26 -5.20 -13.18
C VAL A 76 6.69 -4.68 -13.39
N VAL A 77 7.10 -3.68 -12.60
CA VAL A 77 8.40 -3.02 -12.75
C VAL A 77 9.14 -3.01 -11.44
N VAL A 78 10.23 -3.76 -11.38
CA VAL A 78 11.10 -3.81 -10.22
C VAL A 78 12.13 -2.69 -10.29
N ILE A 79 12.35 -1.99 -9.18
CA ILE A 79 13.48 -1.07 -9.04
C ILE A 79 14.59 -1.80 -8.31
N ALA A 80 15.64 -2.17 -9.02
CA ALA A 80 16.88 -2.63 -8.41
C ALA A 80 17.70 -1.40 -7.98
N ASP A 81 17.39 -0.86 -6.79
CA ASP A 81 18.04 0.33 -6.24
C ASP A 81 19.33 -0.01 -5.48
N ASN A 82 20.48 0.33 -6.06
CA ASN A 82 21.79 0.09 -5.46
C ASN A 82 22.09 -1.38 -5.12
N CYS A 83 21.36 -2.32 -5.73
CA CYS A 83 21.59 -3.75 -5.58
C CYS A 83 22.92 -4.15 -6.23
N SER A 84 23.79 -4.80 -5.47
CA SER A 84 25.04 -5.41 -5.96
C SER A 84 24.95 -6.93 -6.13
N ASP A 85 23.76 -7.50 -5.87
CA ASP A 85 23.48 -8.92 -5.87
C ASP A 85 22.72 -9.36 -7.14
N GLY A 86 22.11 -10.55 -7.11
CA GLY A 86 21.34 -11.11 -8.22
C GLY A 86 19.95 -10.50 -8.42
N THR A 87 19.53 -9.50 -7.64
CA THR A 87 18.13 -9.01 -7.61
C THR A 87 17.58 -8.65 -8.99
N ALA A 88 18.34 -7.90 -9.79
CA ALA A 88 17.91 -7.51 -11.14
C ALA A 88 17.70 -8.72 -12.06
N ALA A 89 18.60 -9.71 -12.03
CA ALA A 89 18.51 -10.92 -12.84
C ALA A 89 17.33 -11.80 -12.39
N ILE A 90 17.11 -11.94 -11.08
CA ILE A 90 16.01 -12.71 -10.51
C ILE A 90 14.66 -12.09 -10.86
N ALA A 91 14.53 -10.77 -10.76
CA ALA A 91 13.31 -10.04 -11.13
C ALA A 91 12.98 -10.20 -12.62
N ALA A 92 13.97 -9.99 -13.49
CA ALA A 92 13.80 -10.18 -14.93
C ALA A 92 13.43 -11.62 -15.28
N GLY A 93 14.10 -12.60 -14.68
CA GLY A 93 13.80 -14.02 -14.85
C GLY A 93 12.41 -14.42 -14.33
N SER A 94 11.84 -13.64 -13.41
CA SER A 94 10.48 -13.82 -12.91
C SER A 94 9.41 -13.15 -13.79
N GLY A 95 9.79 -12.47 -14.89
CA GLY A 95 8.88 -11.85 -15.85
C GLY A 95 8.52 -10.39 -15.55
N ALA A 96 9.21 -9.74 -14.61
CA ALA A 96 9.10 -8.30 -14.41
C ALA A 96 10.02 -7.53 -15.35
N GLU A 97 9.64 -6.31 -15.68
CA GLU A 97 10.57 -5.32 -16.21
C GLU A 97 11.43 -4.79 -15.06
N VAL A 98 12.70 -4.48 -15.34
CA VAL A 98 13.66 -4.10 -14.31
C VAL A 98 14.28 -2.76 -14.65
N MET A 99 14.21 -1.84 -13.69
CA MET A 99 14.89 -0.56 -13.72
C MET A 99 16.03 -0.59 -12.71
N ILE A 100 17.26 -0.42 -13.18
CA ILE A 100 18.46 -0.42 -12.35
C ILE A 100 18.81 1.03 -12.02
N ARG A 101 18.90 1.34 -10.73
CA ARG A 101 19.36 2.64 -10.23
C ARG A 101 20.66 2.44 -9.46
N THR A 102 21.69 3.21 -9.81
CA THR A 102 23.00 3.18 -9.16
C THR A 102 23.34 4.59 -8.67
N GLU A 103 22.90 4.90 -7.46
CA GLU A 103 23.13 6.17 -6.77
C GLU A 103 23.41 5.89 -5.27
N PRO A 104 24.60 5.35 -4.94
CA PRO A 104 24.90 4.84 -3.59
C PRO A 104 24.86 5.93 -2.51
N ASP A 105 25.07 7.19 -2.89
CA ASP A 105 24.99 8.35 -2.00
C ASP A 105 23.55 8.87 -1.78
N ALA A 106 22.58 8.33 -2.51
CA ALA A 106 21.18 8.76 -2.49
C ALA A 106 20.24 7.57 -2.19
N ARG A 107 20.45 6.93 -1.04
CA ARG A 107 19.69 5.75 -0.58
C ARG A 107 18.28 6.09 -0.12
N GLY A 108 17.43 5.06 -0.10
CA GLY A 108 16.12 5.06 0.53
C GLY A 108 14.98 4.95 -0.47
N LYS A 109 13.96 4.17 -0.09
CA LYS A 109 12.78 3.85 -0.90
C LYS A 109 12.13 5.05 -1.57
N GLY A 110 12.00 6.16 -0.83
CA GLY A 110 11.42 7.38 -1.37
C GLY A 110 12.17 7.96 -2.58
N ARG A 111 13.50 7.83 -2.61
CA ARG A 111 14.34 8.33 -3.71
C ARG A 111 14.27 7.42 -4.92
N ALA A 112 14.30 6.12 -4.70
CA ALA A 112 14.11 5.12 -5.75
C ALA A 112 12.73 5.26 -6.41
N LEU A 113 11.66 5.35 -5.60
CA LEU A 113 10.29 5.60 -6.07
C LEU A 113 10.22 6.88 -6.91
N ARG A 114 10.78 7.99 -6.41
CA ARG A 114 10.82 9.25 -7.15
C ARG A 114 11.53 9.08 -8.50
N TRP A 115 12.72 8.48 -8.50
CA TRP A 115 13.53 8.29 -9.70
C TRP A 115 12.82 7.45 -10.77
N ALA A 116 12.07 6.42 -10.36
CA ALA A 116 11.34 5.54 -11.25
C ALA A 116 10.04 6.18 -11.75
N VAL A 117 9.23 6.76 -10.86
CA VAL A 117 7.96 7.42 -11.23
C VAL A 117 8.22 8.53 -12.26
N ASP A 118 9.23 9.38 -12.06
CA ASP A 118 9.56 10.45 -13.01
C ASP A 118 9.86 9.91 -14.43
N ARG A 119 10.46 8.72 -14.53
CA ARG A 119 10.78 8.07 -15.82
C ARG A 119 9.55 7.40 -16.44
N LEU A 120 8.73 6.78 -15.61
CA LEU A 120 7.58 5.99 -16.04
C LEU A 120 6.39 6.86 -16.43
N LEU A 121 6.28 8.07 -15.88
CA LEU A 121 5.33 9.08 -16.34
C LEU A 121 5.79 9.78 -17.64
N GLY A 122 7.01 9.51 -18.11
CA GLY A 122 7.51 10.00 -19.38
C GLY A 122 6.95 9.24 -20.60
N PRO A 123 7.00 9.83 -21.81
CA PRO A 123 6.67 9.13 -23.05
C PRO A 123 7.64 7.95 -23.32
N PRO A 124 7.25 6.94 -24.13
CA PRO A 124 6.03 6.88 -24.96
C PRO A 124 4.84 6.22 -24.27
N ASP A 125 5.06 5.53 -23.15
CA ASP A 125 4.07 4.67 -22.51
C ASP A 125 3.80 5.10 -21.07
N GLN A 126 2.82 6.00 -20.92
CA GLN A 126 2.48 6.58 -19.63
C GLN A 126 1.35 5.77 -18.95
N PRO A 127 1.49 5.43 -17.65
CA PRO A 127 0.49 4.68 -16.91
C PRO A 127 -0.62 5.58 -16.37
N ASP A 128 -1.87 5.15 -16.39
CA ASP A 128 -2.98 5.94 -15.79
C ASP A 128 -2.92 5.94 -14.26
N ALA A 129 -2.27 4.93 -13.68
CA ALA A 129 -2.01 4.84 -12.25
C ALA A 129 -0.74 4.05 -11.94
N VAL A 130 -0.11 4.38 -10.82
CA VAL A 130 1.02 3.64 -10.24
C VAL A 130 0.56 2.99 -8.96
N VAL A 131 0.92 1.73 -8.77
CA VAL A 131 0.73 0.98 -7.53
C VAL A 131 2.08 0.62 -6.91
N VAL A 132 2.22 0.82 -5.61
CA VAL A 132 3.47 0.53 -4.90
C VAL A 132 3.25 -0.71 -4.04
N VAL A 133 4.09 -1.74 -4.19
CA VAL A 133 3.98 -3.01 -3.45
C VAL A 133 5.36 -3.49 -2.98
N ASP A 134 5.49 -3.76 -1.69
CA ASP A 134 6.77 -4.21 -1.13
C ASP A 134 7.23 -5.56 -1.66
N ALA A 135 8.55 -5.75 -1.73
CA ALA A 135 9.17 -6.94 -2.30
C ALA A 135 8.90 -8.24 -1.54
N ASP A 136 8.69 -8.09 -0.25
CA ASP A 136 8.45 -9.17 0.69
C ASP A 136 6.97 -9.60 0.71
N SER A 137 6.10 -8.89 -0.02
CA SER A 137 4.66 -9.09 -0.02
C SER A 137 4.21 -10.16 -1.03
N VAL A 138 3.01 -10.67 -0.81
CA VAL A 138 2.27 -11.50 -1.76
C VAL A 138 0.94 -10.80 -2.03
N ALA A 139 0.73 -10.38 -3.26
CA ALA A 139 -0.50 -9.69 -3.64
C ALA A 139 -1.66 -10.67 -3.76
N ASP A 140 -2.82 -10.29 -3.20
CA ASP A 140 -4.09 -10.98 -3.48
C ASP A 140 -4.39 -10.88 -4.99
N CYS A 141 -4.97 -11.92 -5.59
CA CYS A 141 -5.22 -11.95 -7.03
C CYS A 141 -6.19 -10.85 -7.50
N ASN A 142 -7.00 -10.28 -6.61
CA ASN A 142 -7.94 -9.22 -6.94
C ASN A 142 -7.43 -7.81 -6.62
N LEU A 143 -6.18 -7.66 -6.15
CA LEU A 143 -5.62 -6.37 -5.73
C LEU A 143 -5.80 -5.29 -6.80
N LEU A 144 -5.42 -5.56 -8.05
CA LEU A 144 -5.51 -4.53 -9.09
C LEU A 144 -6.95 -4.19 -9.46
N THR A 145 -7.83 -5.19 -9.50
CA THR A 145 -9.26 -5.00 -9.80
C THR A 145 -9.93 -4.12 -8.76
N GLU A 146 -9.66 -4.36 -7.47
CA GLU A 146 -10.25 -3.57 -6.38
C GLU A 146 -9.68 -2.15 -6.30
N LEU A 147 -8.37 -1.99 -6.52
CA LEU A 147 -7.73 -0.68 -6.60
C LEU A 147 -8.25 0.13 -7.79
N GLU A 148 -8.42 -0.50 -8.95
CA GLU A 148 -9.01 0.13 -10.12
C GLU A 148 -10.45 0.55 -9.86
N ALA A 149 -11.26 -0.33 -9.27
CA ALA A 149 -12.65 -0.04 -8.96
C ALA A 149 -12.78 1.14 -7.98
N ALA A 150 -11.90 1.22 -6.97
CA ALA A 150 -11.84 2.35 -6.04
C ALA A 150 -11.45 3.65 -6.76
N MET A 151 -10.46 3.62 -7.65
CA MET A 151 -10.14 4.77 -8.49
C MET A 151 -11.31 5.13 -9.44
N GLY A 152 -12.04 4.13 -9.92
CA GLY A 152 -13.27 4.26 -10.71
C GLY A 152 -14.39 4.99 -9.99
N ARG A 153 -14.45 4.87 -8.65
CA ARG A 153 -15.36 5.62 -7.77
C ARG A 153 -14.92 7.07 -7.51
N GLY A 154 -13.81 7.52 -8.12
CA GLY A 154 -13.31 8.88 -7.97
C GLY A 154 -12.31 9.04 -6.82
N HIS A 155 -11.71 7.95 -6.34
CA HIS A 155 -10.61 8.00 -5.36
C HIS A 155 -9.25 8.01 -6.07
N PRO A 156 -8.60 9.17 -6.26
CA PRO A 156 -7.36 9.26 -7.04
C PRO A 156 -6.14 8.68 -6.30
N VAL A 157 -6.29 8.38 -5.01
CA VAL A 157 -5.29 7.72 -4.16
C VAL A 157 -6.02 6.66 -3.33
N VAL A 158 -5.52 5.43 -3.32
CA VAL A 158 -6.15 4.30 -2.62
C VAL A 158 -5.09 3.53 -1.84
N GLN A 159 -5.41 3.17 -0.60
CA GLN A 159 -4.58 2.32 0.25
C GLN A 159 -5.28 0.97 0.40
N ALA A 160 -4.67 -0.11 -0.10
CA ALA A 160 -5.08 -1.48 0.19
C ALA A 160 -4.73 -1.85 1.64
N ASP A 161 -5.50 -2.76 2.24
CA ASP A 161 -5.06 -3.38 3.48
C ASP A 161 -3.98 -4.44 3.21
N TYR A 162 -3.18 -4.75 4.22
CA TYR A 162 -2.25 -5.87 4.19
C TYR A 162 -2.04 -6.41 5.59
N THR A 163 -1.60 -7.67 5.66
CA THR A 163 -1.36 -8.37 6.92
C THR A 163 -0.10 -9.24 6.80
N VAL A 164 0.34 -9.78 7.94
CA VAL A 164 1.42 -10.76 7.98
C VAL A 164 0.87 -12.12 7.56
N LEU A 165 1.58 -12.79 6.64
CA LEU A 165 1.28 -14.18 6.28
C LEU A 165 1.54 -15.08 7.50
N THR A 166 0.52 -15.83 7.89
CA THR A 166 0.60 -16.82 8.98
C THR A 166 0.15 -18.17 8.46
N ASP A 167 0.82 -19.22 8.92
CA ASP A 167 0.47 -20.62 8.71
C ASP A 167 0.25 -21.34 10.06
N GLU A 168 -0.08 -22.63 10.02
CA GLU A 168 -0.30 -23.45 11.22
C GLU A 168 0.96 -23.58 12.10
N LEU A 169 2.15 -23.40 11.51
CA LEU A 169 3.44 -23.50 12.20
C LEU A 169 3.89 -22.15 12.79
N SER A 170 3.17 -21.07 12.52
CA SER A 170 3.53 -19.73 12.93
C SER A 170 3.46 -19.58 14.46
N SER A 171 4.50 -18.95 15.02
CA SER A 171 4.57 -18.70 16.46
C SER A 171 3.39 -17.85 16.96
N ARG A 172 3.02 -17.99 18.25
CA ARG A 172 2.02 -17.11 18.89
C ARG A 172 2.36 -15.63 18.75
N ARG A 173 3.66 -15.29 18.78
CA ARG A 173 4.13 -13.92 18.54
C ARG A 173 3.75 -13.45 17.13
N THR A 174 3.98 -14.27 16.11
CA THR A 174 3.61 -13.96 14.72
C THR A 174 2.10 -13.76 14.57
N GLN A 175 1.30 -14.62 15.20
CA GLN A 175 -0.16 -14.50 15.19
C GLN A 175 -0.65 -13.21 15.86
N LEU A 176 -0.03 -12.81 16.98
CA LEU A 176 -0.34 -11.53 17.65
C LEU A 176 0.03 -10.32 16.77
N VAL A 177 1.17 -10.38 16.07
CA VAL A 177 1.55 -9.33 15.10
C VAL A 177 0.53 -9.27 13.96
N ALA A 178 0.12 -10.40 13.40
CA ALA A 178 -0.90 -10.45 12.36
C ALA A 178 -2.23 -9.85 12.83
N ALA A 179 -2.67 -10.17 14.05
CA ALA A 179 -3.87 -9.56 14.63
C ALA A 179 -3.73 -8.04 14.79
N GLY A 180 -2.55 -7.55 15.23
CA GLY A 180 -2.25 -6.12 15.29
C GLY A 180 -2.33 -5.44 13.92
N PHE A 181 -1.80 -6.09 12.88
CA PHE A 181 -1.88 -5.60 11.50
C PHE A 181 -3.32 -5.55 11.00
N LEU A 182 -4.14 -6.57 11.27
CA LEU A 182 -5.56 -6.56 10.91
C LEU A 182 -6.31 -5.40 11.59
N LEU A 183 -6.06 -5.15 12.87
CA LEU A 183 -6.67 -4.01 13.57
C LEU A 183 -6.28 -2.66 12.96
N PHE A 184 -5.02 -2.52 12.56
CA PHE A 184 -4.49 -1.25 12.04
C PHE A 184 -4.77 -1.04 10.54
N HIS A 185 -4.40 -1.99 9.69
CA HIS A 185 -4.47 -1.85 8.24
C HIS A 185 -5.85 -2.15 7.68
N ARG A 186 -6.63 -3.03 8.33
CA ARG A 186 -7.98 -3.37 7.88
C ARG A 186 -9.05 -2.62 8.66
N VAL A 187 -9.17 -2.87 9.97
CA VAL A 187 -10.29 -2.35 10.77
C VAL A 187 -10.27 -0.83 10.84
N ARG A 188 -9.14 -0.23 11.20
CA ARG A 188 -9.03 1.24 11.31
C ARG A 188 -9.24 1.93 9.96
N PHE A 189 -8.60 1.47 8.89
CA PHE A 189 -8.74 2.10 7.57
C PHE A 189 -10.15 1.93 7.00
N SER A 190 -10.72 0.73 7.09
CA SER A 190 -12.07 0.49 6.60
C SER A 190 -13.12 1.23 7.41
N GLY A 191 -12.94 1.35 8.73
CA GLY A 191 -13.79 2.18 9.59
C GLY A 191 -13.74 3.66 9.20
N ARG A 192 -12.54 4.18 8.91
CA ARG A 192 -12.35 5.57 8.45
C ARG A 192 -12.99 5.81 7.09
N ALA A 193 -12.74 4.93 6.12
CA ALA A 193 -13.32 5.04 4.78
C ALA A 193 -14.85 5.09 4.83
N ARG A 194 -15.47 4.24 5.66
CA ARG A 194 -16.93 4.21 5.85
C ARG A 194 -17.52 5.45 6.52
N LEU A 195 -16.71 6.18 7.26
CA LEU A 195 -17.10 7.46 7.85
C LEU A 195 -16.77 8.65 6.92
N GLY A 196 -16.39 8.39 5.66
CA GLY A 196 -15.99 9.42 4.71
C GLY A 196 -14.63 10.08 5.03
N MET A 197 -13.83 9.46 5.89
CA MET A 197 -12.51 9.97 6.27
C MET A 197 -11.41 9.40 5.36
N SER A 198 -10.32 10.14 5.20
CA SER A 198 -9.14 9.68 4.48
C SER A 198 -8.43 8.52 5.18
N ALA A 199 -7.85 7.60 4.41
CA ALA A 199 -6.88 6.62 4.91
C ALA A 199 -5.47 7.23 4.97
N ASN A 200 -4.62 6.70 5.85
CA ASN A 200 -3.20 7.01 5.82
C ASN A 200 -2.52 6.13 4.78
N LEU A 201 -1.50 6.67 4.11
CA LEU A 201 -0.60 5.91 3.27
C LEU A 201 0.50 5.26 4.12
N VAL A 202 0.74 3.98 3.93
CA VAL A 202 1.62 3.17 4.81
C VAL A 202 2.72 2.41 4.06
N GLY A 203 2.96 2.74 2.80
CA GLY A 203 4.14 2.29 2.08
C GLY A 203 3.95 1.05 1.20
N ASN A 204 2.88 0.27 1.39
CA ASN A 204 2.60 -0.95 0.65
C ASN A 204 1.14 -0.97 0.16
N GLY A 205 0.86 -1.54 -1.01
CA GLY A 205 -0.48 -1.62 -1.58
C GLY A 205 -1.12 -0.26 -1.87
N MET A 206 -0.32 0.73 -2.30
CA MET A 206 -0.79 2.11 -2.52
C MET A 206 -0.99 2.38 -4.00
N LEU A 207 -2.20 2.76 -4.43
CA LEU A 207 -2.47 3.28 -5.77
C LEU A 207 -2.42 4.81 -5.76
N PHE A 208 -1.82 5.38 -6.80
CA PHE A 208 -1.86 6.80 -7.13
C PHE A 208 -2.23 6.97 -8.60
N SER A 209 -3.22 7.81 -8.89
CA SER A 209 -3.51 8.22 -10.27
C SER A 209 -2.34 9.02 -10.84
N ARG A 210 -2.15 8.96 -12.17
CA ARG A 210 -1.16 9.79 -12.88
C ARG A 210 -1.31 11.26 -12.53
N ALA A 211 -2.53 11.78 -12.65
CA ALA A 211 -2.81 13.19 -12.39
C ALA A 211 -2.39 13.60 -10.98
N THR A 212 -2.55 12.72 -9.99
CA THR A 212 -2.05 12.97 -8.63
C THR A 212 -0.53 13.05 -8.58
N LEU A 213 0.17 12.10 -9.22
CA LEU A 213 1.64 12.09 -9.21
C LEU A 213 2.25 13.24 -10.03
N GLU A 214 1.59 13.70 -11.08
CA GLU A 214 2.01 14.88 -11.84
C GLU A 214 1.80 16.17 -11.04
N ALA A 215 0.65 16.31 -10.38
CA ALA A 215 0.35 17.48 -9.55
C ALA A 215 1.16 17.50 -8.25
N HIS A 216 1.45 16.33 -7.68
CA HIS A 216 2.19 16.14 -6.45
C HIS A 216 3.30 15.10 -6.64
N PRO A 217 4.41 15.47 -7.30
CA PRO A 217 5.53 14.57 -7.51
C PRO A 217 6.05 14.00 -6.19
N TRP A 218 6.49 12.73 -6.22
CA TRP A 218 6.90 12.02 -5.01
C TRP A 218 7.97 12.82 -4.24
N SER A 219 7.68 13.14 -2.98
CA SER A 219 8.57 13.90 -2.09
C SER A 219 8.68 13.30 -0.69
N ALA A 220 8.16 12.08 -0.49
CA ALA A 220 8.25 11.36 0.76
C ALA A 220 9.58 10.57 0.79
N PHE A 221 10.59 11.16 1.42
CA PHE A 221 11.91 10.56 1.58
C PHE A 221 12.06 10.06 3.02
N THR A 222 12.27 8.76 3.20
CA THR A 222 12.74 8.22 4.48
C THR A 222 14.21 8.60 4.67
N GLY A 223 14.57 8.97 5.91
CA GLY A 223 15.97 9.02 6.31
C GLY A 223 16.59 7.63 6.25
N VAL A 224 17.86 7.57 5.86
CA VAL A 224 18.66 6.35 5.80
C VAL A 224 18.87 5.79 7.21
#